data_AF-A0A6L3XNZ7-F1
#
_entry.id   AF-A0A6L3XNZ7-F1
#
_cell.length_a   1.000
_cell.length_b   1.000
_cell.length_c   1.000
_cell.angle_alpha   90.00
_cell.angle_beta   90.00
_cell.angle_gamma   90.00
#
_symmetry.space_group_name_H-M   'P 1'
#
loop_
_entity.id
_entity.type
_entity.pdbx_description
1 polymer ?
#
loop_
_entity_poly.entity_id
_entity_poly.type
_entity_poly.pdbx_seq_one_letter_code
_entity_poly.pdbx_strand_id
1 'polypeptide(L)'
;MTHTAEPLDPLSLPLQGERLIEASAGTGKTYTIAALYLRLLLGLGGNAAFSRPLSVEELLVVTFTEAATAELRGRIRSNIHELRIACLRQTTDNPLYASLLDEIADKQQAAQWLLLAERQMDEASVFTIHGFCQRMLSLNAFESGMLFEQQLIEDESELRYQACADFWRRHCYPLQRDIAEAVHALWKGPEELLRAIDRYLQGEAPVIKSPPPADETLASRHEKIVAKIATLKQKWNESVGEIDAIIENSGIDRRKFNRGNQGKWIEKISVWAQEETRGYQLPDALEKFSQRFLTERTKADGIVPEHSLFVAIDA
;
A
#
# COMPACT_ATOMS: atom_id res chain seq x y z
N MET A 1 25.16 -14.36 -6.48
CA MET A 1 25.20 -13.27 -5.49
C MET A 1 25.26 -13.92 -4.11
N THR A 2 26.26 -13.56 -3.31
CA THR A 2 26.41 -13.98 -1.92
C THR A 2 25.21 -13.48 -1.10
N HIS A 3 24.79 -14.23 -0.08
CA HIS A 3 23.62 -13.89 0.75
C HIS A 3 23.82 -12.67 1.66
N THR A 4 25.03 -12.11 1.69
CA THR A 4 25.43 -11.01 2.56
C THR A 4 26.04 -9.88 1.72
N ALA A 5 25.58 -8.65 1.94
CA ALA A 5 26.16 -7.47 1.31
C ALA A 5 27.65 -7.33 1.68
N GLU A 6 28.47 -6.93 0.71
CA GLU A 6 29.89 -6.68 0.90
C GLU A 6 30.11 -5.25 1.44
N PRO A 7 31.16 -5.00 2.23
CA PRO A 7 31.53 -3.65 2.64
C PRO A 7 31.73 -2.74 1.42
N LEU A 8 31.03 -1.61 1.39
CA LEU A 8 31.10 -0.67 0.29
C LEU A 8 32.40 0.15 0.35
N ASP A 9 33.19 0.08 -0.72
CA ASP A 9 34.18 1.08 -1.07
C ASP A 9 33.71 1.87 -2.31
N PRO A 10 33.36 3.17 -2.17
CA PRO A 10 32.89 3.98 -3.29
C PRO A 10 33.90 4.14 -4.44
N LEU A 11 35.21 3.95 -4.21
CA LEU A 11 36.24 4.14 -5.24
C LEU A 11 36.43 2.90 -6.12
N SER A 12 36.17 1.71 -5.57
CA SER A 12 36.30 0.43 -6.27
C SER A 12 34.96 -0.20 -6.69
N LEU A 13 33.81 0.38 -6.31
CA LEU A 13 32.50 -0.10 -6.72
C LEU A 13 32.41 -0.16 -8.27
N PRO A 14 32.07 -1.32 -8.87
CA PRO A 14 31.88 -1.41 -10.31
C PRO A 14 30.66 -0.61 -10.78
N LEU A 15 30.88 0.35 -11.67
CA LEU A 15 29.87 1.28 -12.18
C LEU A 15 29.06 0.73 -13.36
N GLN A 16 29.07 -0.60 -13.55
CA GLN A 16 28.34 -1.29 -14.62
C GLN A 16 27.34 -2.28 -14.04
N GLY A 17 26.18 -2.36 -14.70
CA GLY A 17 25.05 -3.20 -14.30
C GLY A 17 24.31 -2.66 -13.08
N GLU A 18 23.55 -3.55 -12.44
CA GLU A 18 22.74 -3.22 -11.28
C GLU A 18 23.55 -3.35 -9.98
N ARG A 19 23.46 -2.34 -9.11
CA ARG A 19 24.10 -2.31 -7.80
C ARG A 19 23.07 -1.90 -6.76
N LEU A 20 22.96 -2.69 -5.69
CA LEU A 20 22.17 -2.36 -4.51
C LEU A 20 23.12 -1.94 -3.39
N ILE A 21 22.99 -0.69 -2.94
CA ILE A 21 23.79 -0.14 -1.84
C ILE A 21 22.87 0.05 -0.64
N GLU A 22 23.14 -0.68 0.45
CA GLU A 22 22.48 -0.49 1.73
C GLU A 22 23.18 0.61 2.53
N ALA A 23 22.43 1.60 3.04
CA ALA A 23 23.00 2.69 3.81
C ALA A 23 22.08 3.23 4.91
N SER A 24 22.44 2.95 6.16
CA SER A 24 21.72 3.40 7.36
C SER A 24 21.94 4.89 7.66
N ALA A 25 21.29 5.41 8.71
CA ALA A 25 21.50 6.79 9.15
C ALA A 25 22.97 7.02 9.53
N GLY A 26 23.56 8.13 9.05
CA GLY A 26 24.94 8.50 9.37
C GLY A 26 26.05 7.74 8.65
N THR A 27 25.75 6.77 7.77
CA THR A 27 26.78 5.93 7.11
C THR A 27 27.37 6.55 5.83
N GLY A 28 27.34 7.87 5.69
CA GLY A 28 28.00 8.57 4.56
C GLY A 28 27.28 8.45 3.22
N LYS A 29 25.95 8.23 3.16
CA LYS A 29 25.17 8.22 1.89
C LYS A 29 25.56 9.33 0.92
N THR A 30 25.62 10.55 1.42
CA THR A 30 25.92 11.71 0.60
C THR A 30 27.36 11.76 0.11
N TYR A 31 28.29 11.27 0.93
CA TYR A 31 29.70 11.08 0.56
C TYR A 31 29.82 10.05 -0.57
N THR A 32 29.11 8.92 -0.45
CA THR A 32 29.08 7.87 -1.48
C THR A 32 28.54 8.42 -2.80
N ILE A 33 27.38 9.10 -2.79
CA ILE A 33 26.80 9.66 -4.02
C ILE A 33 27.77 10.64 -4.69
N ALA A 34 28.43 11.51 -3.90
CA ALA A 34 29.44 12.43 -4.41
C ALA A 34 30.60 11.71 -5.10
N ALA A 35 31.16 10.69 -4.44
CA ALA A 35 32.25 9.89 -4.99
C ALA A 35 31.86 9.21 -6.31
N LEU A 36 30.69 8.56 -6.35
CA LEU A 36 30.21 7.87 -7.56
C LEU A 36 29.95 8.86 -8.70
N TYR A 37 29.35 10.03 -8.41
CA TYR A 37 29.07 11.04 -9.42
C TYR A 37 30.37 11.58 -10.06
N LEU A 38 31.38 11.90 -9.25
CA LEU A 38 32.68 12.37 -9.75
C LEU A 38 33.43 11.28 -10.53
N ARG A 39 33.35 10.02 -10.08
CA ARG A 39 33.93 8.89 -10.83
C ARG A 39 33.29 8.71 -12.20
N LEU A 40 31.97 8.86 -12.30
CA LEU A 40 31.26 8.75 -13.58
C LEU A 40 31.57 9.93 -14.51
N LEU A 41 31.66 11.15 -14.00
CA LEU A 41 32.04 12.34 -14.80
C LEU A 41 33.43 12.20 -15.40
N LEU A 42 34.38 11.64 -14.65
CA LEU A 42 35.79 11.58 -15.02
C LEU A 42 36.24 10.22 -15.58
N GLY A 43 35.38 9.20 -15.56
CA GLY A 43 35.72 7.84 -15.98
C GLY A 43 36.71 7.13 -15.06
N LEU A 44 36.62 7.32 -13.74
CA LEU A 44 37.59 6.82 -12.74
C LEU A 44 37.22 5.44 -12.15
N GLY A 45 38.20 4.75 -11.56
CA GLY A 45 38.06 3.42 -10.94
C GLY A 45 38.59 2.23 -11.75
N GLY A 46 39.45 2.44 -12.74
CA GLY A 46 40.13 1.37 -13.48
C GLY A 46 39.17 0.33 -14.08
N ASN A 47 39.35 -0.96 -13.76
CA ASN A 47 38.47 -2.03 -14.23
C ASN A 47 37.02 -1.93 -13.73
N ALA A 48 36.79 -1.17 -12.65
CA ALA A 48 35.47 -0.89 -12.09
C ALA A 48 34.84 0.39 -12.67
N ALA A 49 35.53 1.11 -13.57
CA ALA A 49 35.02 2.31 -14.18
C ALA A 49 33.87 2.04 -15.17
N PHE A 50 33.10 3.08 -15.44
CA PHE A 50 32.18 3.07 -16.56
C PHE A 50 32.97 3.14 -17.88
N SER A 51 32.36 2.69 -18.99
CA SER A 51 33.02 2.56 -20.29
C SER A 51 33.58 3.87 -20.87
N ARG A 52 33.09 5.03 -20.42
CA ARG A 52 33.52 6.38 -20.82
C ARG A 52 33.18 7.41 -19.73
N PRO A 53 33.78 8.61 -19.73
CA PRO A 53 33.24 9.73 -18.97
C PRO A 53 31.82 10.10 -19.45
N LEU A 54 30.99 10.56 -18.52
CA LEU A 54 29.60 10.98 -18.76
C LEU A 54 29.44 12.48 -18.50
N SER A 55 28.51 13.14 -19.19
CA SER A 55 28.10 14.52 -18.89
C SER A 55 27.09 14.56 -17.73
N VAL A 56 26.85 15.75 -17.16
CA VAL A 56 25.86 15.93 -16.08
C VAL A 56 24.42 15.61 -16.50
N GLU A 57 24.12 15.72 -17.79
CA GLU A 57 22.82 15.38 -18.38
C GLU A 57 22.64 13.86 -18.53
N GLU A 58 23.74 13.13 -18.71
CA GLU A 58 23.75 11.66 -18.84
C GLU A 58 23.69 10.94 -17.49
N LEU A 59 23.85 11.68 -16.39
CA LEU A 59 23.82 11.15 -15.02
C LEU A 59 22.46 11.38 -14.37
N LEU A 60 21.56 10.40 -14.53
CA LEU A 60 20.25 10.42 -13.89
C LEU A 60 20.33 10.13 -12.39
N VAL A 61 19.88 11.09 -11.58
CA VAL A 61 19.73 10.95 -10.14
C VAL A 61 18.30 11.31 -9.76
N VAL A 62 17.58 10.37 -9.16
CA VAL A 62 16.18 10.57 -8.74
C VAL A 62 16.05 10.52 -7.21
N THR A 63 15.20 11.37 -6.66
CA THR A 63 14.89 11.41 -5.22
C THR A 63 13.40 11.69 -4.95
N PHE A 64 12.98 11.63 -3.69
CA PHE A 64 11.56 11.70 -3.33
C PHE A 64 11.03 13.13 -3.22
N THR A 65 11.85 14.09 -2.77
CA THR A 65 11.38 15.45 -2.47
C THR A 65 12.12 16.51 -3.27
N GLU A 66 11.43 17.63 -3.54
CA GLU A 66 12.02 18.81 -4.19
C GLU A 66 13.19 19.38 -3.37
N ALA A 67 13.05 19.41 -2.04
CA ALA A 67 14.11 19.85 -1.14
C ALA A 67 15.36 18.95 -1.24
N ALA A 68 15.19 17.63 -1.28
CA ALA A 68 16.31 16.70 -1.44
C ALA A 68 16.96 16.84 -2.83
N THR A 69 16.17 17.13 -3.87
CA THR A 69 16.67 17.39 -5.23
C THR A 69 17.54 18.64 -5.25
N ALA A 70 17.07 19.74 -4.66
CA ALA A 70 17.80 21.00 -4.58
C ALA A 70 19.09 20.86 -3.75
N GLU A 71 19.00 20.20 -2.59
CA GLU A 71 20.16 19.91 -1.74
C GLU A 71 21.20 19.08 -2.51
N LEU A 72 20.76 18.00 -3.16
CA LEU A 72 21.66 17.09 -3.87
C LEU A 72 22.34 17.78 -5.06
N ARG A 73 21.59 18.58 -5.83
CA ARG A 73 22.14 19.39 -6.93
C ARG A 73 23.18 20.38 -6.42
N GLY A 74 22.91 21.08 -5.33
CA GLY A 74 23.85 22.01 -4.70
C GLY A 74 25.12 21.32 -4.23
N ARG A 75 24.99 20.15 -3.59
CA ARG A 75 26.14 19.34 -3.15
C ARG A 75 26.98 18.84 -4.32
N ILE A 76 26.36 18.29 -5.36
CA ILE A 76 27.06 17.84 -6.58
C ILE A 76 27.86 18.99 -7.19
N ARG A 77 27.23 20.17 -7.35
CA ARG A 77 27.91 21.38 -7.85
C ARG A 77 29.12 21.76 -6.99
N SER A 78 28.98 21.73 -5.66
CA SER A 78 30.09 22.01 -4.73
C SER A 78 31.24 21.02 -4.91
N ASN A 79 30.94 19.72 -4.99
CA ASN A 79 31.95 18.68 -5.13
C ASN A 79 32.70 18.79 -6.46
N ILE A 80 31.99 19.10 -7.56
CA ILE A 80 32.61 19.34 -8.87
C ILE A 80 33.56 20.54 -8.80
N HIS A 81 33.10 21.65 -8.20
CA HIS A 81 33.90 22.86 -8.03
C HIS A 81 35.15 22.63 -7.19
N GLU A 82 35.00 21.96 -6.04
CA GLU A 82 36.10 21.68 -5.12
C GLU A 82 37.13 20.72 -5.73
N LEU A 83 36.68 19.64 -6.38
CA LEU A 83 37.60 18.73 -7.08
C LEU A 83 38.31 19.44 -8.24
N ARG A 84 37.63 20.34 -8.95
CA ARG A 84 38.25 21.16 -10.00
C ARG A 84 39.38 22.02 -9.45
N ILE A 85 39.15 22.71 -8.33
CA ILE A 85 40.19 23.49 -7.65
C ILE A 85 41.33 22.59 -7.19
N ALA A 86 41.01 21.42 -6.63
CA ALA A 86 42.01 20.43 -6.21
C ALA A 86 42.87 19.94 -7.40
N CYS A 87 42.28 19.74 -8.58
CA CYS A 87 42.99 19.39 -9.80
C CYS A 87 43.94 20.51 -10.26
N LEU A 88 43.51 21.77 -10.22
CA LEU A 88 44.33 22.92 -10.58
C LEU A 88 45.50 23.15 -9.60
N ARG A 89 45.25 22.94 -8.30
CA ARG A 89 46.26 23.07 -7.25
C ARG A 89 47.14 21.83 -7.10
N GLN A 90 46.69 20.70 -7.62
CA GLN A 90 47.27 19.37 -7.43
C GLN A 90 47.43 18.97 -5.95
N THR A 91 46.60 19.55 -5.07
CA THR A 91 46.60 19.27 -3.62
C THR A 91 45.23 19.61 -3.03
N THR A 92 44.88 18.93 -1.94
CA THR A 92 43.63 19.10 -1.20
C THR A 92 43.73 18.48 0.20
N ASP A 93 43.00 19.06 1.16
CA ASP A 93 42.86 18.52 2.51
C ASP A 93 41.66 17.57 2.64
N ASN A 94 40.83 17.45 1.61
CA ASN A 94 39.66 16.55 1.62
C ASN A 94 40.10 15.12 1.23
N PRO A 95 39.90 14.11 2.10
CA PRO A 95 40.34 12.74 1.82
C PRO A 95 39.76 12.13 0.55
N LEU A 96 38.49 12.41 0.22
CA LEU A 96 37.87 11.91 -1.01
C LEU A 96 38.57 12.45 -2.25
N TYR A 97 38.81 13.75 -2.27
CA TYR A 97 39.43 14.41 -3.42
C TYR A 97 40.90 14.02 -3.53
N ALA A 98 41.59 13.79 -2.42
CA ALA A 98 42.95 13.27 -2.43
C ALA A 98 43.00 11.90 -3.12
N SER A 99 42.12 10.97 -2.73
CA SER A 99 42.04 9.66 -3.39
C SER A 99 41.66 9.75 -4.87
N LEU A 100 40.74 10.64 -5.24
CA LEU A 100 40.39 10.86 -6.65
C LEU A 100 41.56 11.49 -7.44
N LEU A 101 42.32 12.41 -6.84
CA LEU A 101 43.50 13.00 -7.47
C LEU A 101 44.60 11.97 -7.77
N ASP A 102 44.74 10.96 -6.91
CA ASP A 102 45.69 9.87 -7.11
C ASP A 102 45.31 9.00 -8.32
N GLU A 103 44.01 8.84 -8.60
CA GLU A 103 43.51 8.12 -9.78
C GLU A 103 43.55 8.94 -11.08
N ILE A 104 43.52 10.27 -10.99
CA ILE A 104 43.51 11.16 -12.16
C ILE A 104 44.91 11.26 -12.79
N ALA A 105 45.03 10.70 -14.00
CA ALA A 105 46.26 10.77 -14.80
C ALA A 105 46.56 12.20 -15.30
N ASP A 106 45.60 12.85 -15.96
CA ASP A 106 45.72 14.23 -16.45
C ASP A 106 44.81 15.17 -15.64
N LYS A 107 45.41 15.83 -14.64
CA LYS A 107 44.71 16.76 -13.75
C LYS A 107 44.28 18.04 -14.46
N GLN A 108 44.98 18.44 -15.52
CA GLN A 108 44.64 19.64 -16.28
C GLN A 108 43.41 19.38 -17.16
N GLN A 109 43.35 18.22 -17.82
CA GLN A 109 42.18 17.77 -18.56
C GLN A 109 40.97 17.55 -17.65
N ALA A 110 41.15 16.89 -16.49
CA ALA A 110 40.08 16.72 -15.51
C ALA A 110 39.51 18.07 -15.04
N ALA A 111 40.37 19.07 -14.78
CA ALA A 111 39.90 20.41 -14.41
C ALA A 111 39.08 21.10 -15.52
N GLN A 112 39.38 20.83 -16.80
CA GLN A 112 38.60 21.33 -17.93
C GLN A 112 37.23 20.64 -18.03
N TRP A 113 37.18 19.31 -17.88
CA TRP A 113 35.91 18.57 -17.86
C TRP A 113 35.03 18.98 -16.69
N LEU A 114 35.60 19.12 -15.50
CA LEU A 114 34.87 19.59 -14.32
C LEU A 114 34.39 21.04 -14.49
N LEU A 115 35.14 21.90 -15.18
CA LEU A 115 34.67 23.27 -15.48
C LEU A 115 33.46 23.24 -16.42
N LEU A 116 33.46 22.36 -17.42
CA LEU A 116 32.32 22.19 -18.31
C LEU A 116 31.10 21.68 -17.54
N ALA A 117 31.28 20.62 -16.74
CA ALA A 117 30.23 20.08 -15.88
C ALA A 117 29.67 21.14 -14.91
N GLU A 118 30.54 21.93 -14.27
CA GLU A 118 30.15 23.02 -13.36
C GLU A 118 29.25 24.05 -14.05
N ARG A 119 29.54 24.38 -15.32
CA ARG A 119 28.74 25.32 -16.13
C ARG A 119 27.42 24.74 -16.61
N GLN A 120 27.33 23.41 -16.75
CA GLN A 120 26.13 22.70 -17.21
C GLN A 120 25.24 22.22 -16.06
N MET A 121 25.54 22.58 -14.81
CA MET A 121 24.79 22.08 -13.64
C MET A 121 23.30 22.44 -13.65
N ASP A 122 22.90 23.49 -14.37
CA ASP A 122 21.48 23.87 -14.52
C ASP A 122 20.70 22.85 -15.38
N GLU A 123 21.40 22.10 -16.23
CA GLU A 123 20.85 21.04 -17.09
C GLU A 123 21.05 19.64 -16.49
N ALA A 124 21.66 19.53 -15.31
CA ALA A 124 21.95 18.25 -14.67
C ALA A 124 20.67 17.42 -14.44
N SER A 125 20.75 16.13 -14.76
CA SER A 125 19.63 15.18 -14.67
C SER A 125 19.33 14.74 -13.23
N VAL A 126 19.09 15.70 -12.34
CA VAL A 126 18.76 15.50 -10.92
C VAL A 126 17.31 15.91 -10.71
N PHE A 127 16.42 14.95 -10.51
CA PHE A 127 14.96 15.16 -10.48
C PHE A 127 14.30 14.50 -9.27
N THR A 128 13.07 14.91 -8.96
CA THR A 128 12.16 14.03 -8.22
C THR A 128 11.70 12.88 -9.12
N ILE A 129 11.18 11.80 -8.52
CA ILE A 129 10.56 10.69 -9.28
C ILE A 129 9.49 11.23 -10.25
N HIS A 130 8.60 12.09 -9.76
CA HIS A 130 7.55 12.72 -10.57
C HIS A 130 8.12 13.60 -11.68
N GLY A 131 9.11 14.45 -11.37
CA GLY A 131 9.75 15.31 -12.37
C GLY A 131 10.41 14.53 -13.50
N PHE A 132 11.06 13.40 -13.18
CA PHE A 132 11.62 12.49 -14.19
C PHE A 132 10.52 11.86 -15.06
N CYS A 133 9.48 11.29 -14.44
CA CYS A 133 8.36 10.69 -15.18
C CYS A 133 7.68 11.69 -16.11
N GLN A 134 7.40 12.90 -15.61
CA GLN A 134 6.80 13.97 -16.42
C GLN A 134 7.68 14.32 -17.63
N ARG A 135 8.99 14.49 -17.42
CA ARG A 135 9.93 14.77 -18.51
C ARG A 135 9.94 13.66 -19.57
N MET A 136 9.93 12.40 -19.14
CA MET A 136 9.91 11.25 -20.07
C MET A 136 8.60 11.19 -20.86
N LEU A 137 7.46 11.47 -20.22
CA LEU A 137 6.15 11.52 -20.87
C LEU A 137 6.08 12.66 -21.91
N SER A 138 6.62 13.84 -21.59
CA SER A 138 6.65 14.98 -22.51
C SER A 138 7.59 14.76 -23.70
N LEU A 139 8.77 14.17 -23.49
CA LEU A 139 9.74 13.91 -24.56
C LEU A 139 9.26 12.84 -25.55
N ASN A 140 8.48 11.87 -25.07
CA ASN A 140 7.93 10.76 -25.86
C ASN A 140 6.39 10.88 -25.95
N ALA A 141 5.91 12.09 -26.26
CA ALA A 141 4.48 12.40 -26.29
C ALA A 141 3.71 11.55 -27.32
N PHE A 142 4.35 11.19 -28.44
CA PHE A 142 3.73 10.36 -29.48
C PHE A 142 3.50 8.92 -29.00
N GLU A 143 4.47 8.32 -28.32
CA GLU A 143 4.36 6.97 -27.77
C GLU A 143 3.43 6.92 -26.56
N SER A 144 3.44 7.95 -25.73
CA SER A 144 2.62 8.02 -24.50
C SER A 144 1.17 8.43 -24.75
N GLY A 145 0.84 9.00 -25.91
CA GLY A 145 -0.48 9.54 -26.21
C GLY A 145 -0.85 10.76 -25.33
N MET A 146 0.15 11.34 -24.66
CA MET A 146 -0.03 12.48 -23.77
C MET A 146 -0.26 13.76 -24.57
N LEU A 147 -1.13 14.62 -24.06
CA LEU A 147 -1.29 15.97 -24.58
C LEU A 147 0.01 16.77 -24.36
N PHE A 148 0.37 17.62 -25.32
CA PHE A 148 1.52 18.51 -25.19
C PHE A 148 1.38 19.48 -24.03
N GLU A 149 0.16 19.96 -23.79
CA GLU A 149 -0.17 20.84 -22.67
C GLU A 149 -0.96 20.05 -21.62
N GLN A 150 -0.35 19.84 -20.46
CA GLN A 150 -0.99 19.22 -19.31
C GLN A 150 -1.01 20.18 -18.13
N GLN A 151 -2.10 20.15 -17.38
CA GLN A 151 -2.22 20.86 -16.12
C GLN A 151 -2.09 19.86 -14.97
N LEU A 152 -1.15 20.12 -14.06
CA LEU A 152 -0.98 19.33 -12.86
C LEU A 152 -2.14 19.63 -11.89
N ILE A 153 -2.85 18.59 -11.47
CA ILE A 153 -3.86 18.68 -10.41
C ILE A 153 -3.17 18.28 -9.11
N GLU A 154 -3.01 19.24 -8.19
CA GLU A 154 -2.32 19.02 -6.91
C GLU A 154 -3.21 18.31 -5.88
N ASP A 155 -4.52 18.57 -5.92
CA ASP A 155 -5.50 17.95 -5.02
C ASP A 155 -6.65 17.33 -5.81
N GLU A 156 -6.68 15.99 -5.81
CA GLU A 156 -7.72 15.19 -6.46
C GLU A 156 -8.90 14.87 -5.54
N SER A 157 -8.93 15.38 -4.31
CA SER A 157 -9.94 15.03 -3.30
C SER A 157 -11.36 15.41 -3.74
N GLU A 158 -11.52 16.57 -4.36
CA GLU A 158 -12.83 17.01 -4.88
C GLU A 158 -13.30 16.13 -6.04
N LEU A 159 -12.40 15.75 -6.95
CA LEU A 159 -12.71 14.87 -8.08
C LEU A 159 -13.14 13.48 -7.59
N ARG A 160 -12.44 12.93 -6.59
CA ARG A 160 -12.81 11.64 -5.98
C ARG A 160 -14.15 11.72 -5.27
N TYR A 161 -14.40 12.79 -4.53
CA TYR A 161 -15.71 13.02 -3.90
C TYR A 161 -16.83 13.10 -4.93
N GLN A 162 -16.65 13.89 -5.99
CA GLN A 162 -17.61 14.01 -7.06
C GLN A 162 -17.90 12.65 -7.73
N ALA A 163 -16.86 11.87 -8.03
CA ALA A 163 -17.01 10.53 -8.61
C ALA A 163 -17.78 9.58 -7.67
N CYS A 164 -17.49 9.62 -6.37
CA CYS A 164 -18.20 8.81 -5.37
C CYS A 164 -19.66 9.24 -5.20
N ALA A 165 -19.94 10.54 -5.20
CA ALA A 165 -21.30 11.08 -5.16
C ALA A 165 -22.09 10.69 -6.42
N ASP A 166 -21.47 10.72 -7.59
CA ASP A 166 -22.11 10.27 -8.84
C ASP A 166 -22.38 8.78 -8.85
N PHE A 167 -21.45 7.96 -8.37
CA PHE A 167 -21.69 6.53 -8.15
C PHE A 167 -22.89 6.32 -7.23
N TRP A 168 -22.95 7.04 -6.11
CA TRP A 168 -24.05 6.93 -5.15
C TRP A 168 -25.40 7.33 -5.76
N ARG A 169 -25.47 8.44 -6.51
CA ARG A 169 -26.70 8.87 -7.19
C ARG A 169 -27.17 7.83 -8.20
N ARG A 170 -26.26 7.26 -8.99
CA ARG A 170 -26.61 6.30 -10.05
C ARG A 170 -26.98 4.92 -9.50
N HIS A 171 -26.33 4.48 -8.43
CA HIS A 171 -26.47 3.10 -7.94
C HIS A 171 -27.27 2.96 -6.65
N CYS A 172 -27.42 4.02 -5.84
CA CYS A 172 -28.13 3.95 -4.56
C CYS A 172 -29.52 4.59 -4.59
N TYR A 173 -29.72 5.72 -5.31
CA TYR A 173 -31.03 6.37 -5.39
C TYR A 173 -32.14 5.51 -6.04
N PRO A 174 -31.87 4.69 -7.07
CA PRO A 174 -32.91 3.86 -7.68
C PRO A 174 -33.18 2.55 -6.93
N LEU A 175 -32.50 2.29 -5.80
CA LEU A 175 -32.67 1.05 -5.05
C LEU A 175 -34.06 0.95 -4.42
N GLN A 176 -34.57 -0.28 -4.35
CA GLN A 176 -35.74 -0.58 -3.53
C GLN A 176 -35.43 -0.37 -2.05
N ARG A 177 -36.47 -0.12 -1.26
CA ARG A 177 -36.36 0.34 0.13
C ARG A 177 -35.55 -0.62 1.02
N ASP A 178 -35.77 -1.91 0.89
CA ASP A 178 -35.07 -2.98 1.61
C ASP A 178 -33.56 -2.99 1.33
N ILE A 179 -33.17 -2.91 0.05
CA ILE A 179 -31.77 -2.84 -0.34
C ILE A 179 -31.17 -1.50 0.09
N ALA A 180 -31.91 -0.40 -0.04
CA ALA A 180 -31.47 0.93 0.38
C ALA A 180 -31.25 1.01 1.89
N GLU A 181 -32.15 0.44 2.71
CA GLU A 181 -31.99 0.34 4.17
C GLU A 181 -30.74 -0.50 4.52
N ALA A 182 -30.51 -1.60 3.80
CA ALA A 182 -29.30 -2.41 4.00
C ALA A 182 -28.00 -1.68 3.64
N VAL A 183 -27.98 -0.90 2.55
CA VAL A 183 -26.84 -0.06 2.17
C VAL A 183 -26.65 1.07 3.19
N HIS A 184 -27.74 1.73 3.63
CA HIS A 184 -27.70 2.82 4.59
C HIS A 184 -27.18 2.40 5.97
N ALA A 185 -27.43 1.14 6.36
CA ALA A 185 -26.88 0.56 7.58
C ALA A 185 -25.35 0.39 7.54
N LEU A 186 -24.75 0.27 6.34
CA LEU A 186 -23.30 0.17 6.14
C LEU A 186 -22.66 1.54 5.97
N TRP A 187 -23.25 2.40 5.13
CA TRP A 187 -22.77 3.74 4.84
C TRP A 187 -23.95 4.70 4.75
N LYS A 188 -23.92 5.79 5.53
CA LYS A 188 -25.01 6.76 5.54
C LYS A 188 -25.10 7.62 4.29
N GLY A 189 -24.02 7.68 3.50
CA GLY A 189 -23.91 8.50 2.31
C GLY A 189 -22.58 8.33 1.59
N PRO A 190 -22.38 9.08 0.48
CA PRO A 190 -21.17 8.99 -0.34
C PRO A 190 -19.90 9.36 0.42
N GLU A 191 -19.95 10.25 1.41
CA GLU A 191 -18.77 10.62 2.22
C GLU A 191 -18.25 9.43 3.04
N GLU A 192 -19.15 8.68 3.66
CA GLU A 192 -18.78 7.49 4.46
C GLU A 192 -18.30 6.35 3.57
N LEU A 193 -18.91 6.17 2.39
CA LEU A 193 -18.43 5.21 1.40
C LEU A 193 -17.02 5.58 0.94
N LEU A 194 -16.79 6.83 0.53
CA LEU A 194 -15.48 7.29 0.11
C LEU A 194 -14.45 7.07 1.22
N ARG A 195 -14.73 7.47 2.46
CA ARG A 195 -13.82 7.27 3.60
C ARG A 195 -13.43 5.79 3.79
N ALA A 196 -14.34 4.85 3.52
CA ALA A 196 -14.07 3.42 3.64
C ALA A 196 -13.13 2.88 2.55
N ILE A 197 -13.14 3.50 1.35
CA ILE A 197 -12.40 3.00 0.18
C ILE A 197 -11.26 3.91 -0.29
N ASP A 198 -11.13 5.12 0.27
CA ASP A 198 -10.27 6.18 -0.26
C ASP A 198 -8.82 5.75 -0.46
N ARG A 199 -8.27 5.05 0.54
CA ARG A 199 -6.92 4.49 0.53
C ARG A 199 -6.64 3.47 -0.60
N TYR A 200 -7.68 2.91 -1.20
CA TYR A 200 -7.56 1.92 -2.28
C TYR A 200 -7.78 2.54 -3.65
N LEU A 201 -8.27 3.77 -3.71
CA LEU A 201 -8.45 4.55 -4.94
C LEU A 201 -7.18 5.32 -5.32
N GLN A 202 -6.17 5.34 -4.46
CA GLN A 202 -4.90 6.01 -4.68
C GLN A 202 -3.83 5.02 -5.16
N GLY A 203 -3.12 5.38 -6.23
CA GLY A 203 -2.03 4.56 -6.76
C GLY A 203 -2.51 3.29 -7.43
N GLU A 204 -1.79 2.17 -7.25
CA GLU A 204 -2.17 0.88 -7.80
C GLU A 204 -3.35 0.27 -7.03
N ALA A 205 -4.39 -0.11 -7.77
CA ALA A 205 -5.55 -0.77 -7.20
C ALA A 205 -5.16 -2.14 -6.59
N PRO A 206 -5.54 -2.42 -5.33
CA PRO A 206 -5.19 -3.68 -4.68
C PRO A 206 -5.92 -4.85 -5.33
N VAL A 207 -5.26 -6.02 -5.32
CA VAL A 207 -5.90 -7.28 -5.73
C VAL A 207 -6.89 -7.73 -4.65
N ILE A 208 -8.16 -7.82 -5.02
CA ILE A 208 -9.21 -8.36 -4.17
C ILE A 208 -9.06 -9.89 -4.12
N LYS A 209 -8.79 -10.46 -2.95
CA LYS A 209 -8.54 -11.91 -2.77
C LYS A 209 -9.73 -12.80 -3.17
N SER A 210 -10.94 -12.33 -2.87
CA SER A 210 -12.18 -13.05 -3.13
C SER A 210 -13.21 -12.07 -3.70
N PRO A 211 -13.08 -11.68 -4.98
CA PRO A 211 -14.03 -10.77 -5.59
C PRO A 211 -15.40 -11.44 -5.72
N PRO A 212 -16.50 -10.67 -5.67
CA PRO A 212 -17.81 -11.20 -6.04
C PRO A 212 -17.80 -11.69 -7.51
N PRO A 213 -18.68 -12.64 -7.87
CA PRO A 213 -18.91 -12.99 -9.28
C PRO A 213 -19.24 -11.75 -10.11
N ALA A 214 -18.74 -11.71 -11.35
CA ALA A 214 -18.83 -10.54 -12.22
C ALA A 214 -20.28 -10.15 -12.60
N ASP A 215 -21.20 -11.11 -12.57
CA ASP A 215 -22.61 -10.96 -12.90
C ASP A 215 -23.49 -10.66 -11.66
N GLU A 216 -22.90 -10.66 -10.46
CA GLU A 216 -23.67 -10.48 -9.24
C GLU A 216 -24.11 -9.03 -9.05
N THR A 217 -25.42 -8.84 -8.92
CA THR A 217 -26.04 -7.54 -8.65
C THR A 217 -26.37 -7.38 -7.16
N LEU A 218 -26.54 -6.14 -6.70
CA LEU A 218 -27.02 -5.87 -5.33
C LEU A 218 -28.35 -6.57 -5.03
N ALA A 219 -29.27 -6.61 -6.00
CA ALA A 219 -30.55 -7.31 -5.88
C ALA A 219 -30.34 -8.83 -5.69
N SER A 220 -29.57 -9.47 -6.58
CA SER A 220 -29.31 -10.91 -6.48
C SER A 220 -28.58 -11.30 -5.18
N ARG A 221 -27.66 -10.44 -4.70
CA ARG A 221 -26.98 -10.65 -3.42
C ARG A 221 -27.94 -10.46 -2.25
N HIS A 222 -28.79 -9.45 -2.30
CA HIS A 222 -29.82 -9.20 -1.28
C HIS A 222 -30.76 -10.40 -1.15
N GLU A 223 -31.30 -10.89 -2.26
CA GLU A 223 -32.16 -12.08 -2.30
C GLU A 223 -31.48 -13.31 -1.66
N LYS A 224 -30.21 -13.57 -2.00
CA LYS A 224 -29.44 -14.67 -1.40
C LYS A 224 -29.30 -14.51 0.12
N ILE A 225 -29.02 -13.30 0.61
CA ILE A 225 -28.87 -13.04 2.04
C ILE A 225 -30.22 -13.20 2.76
N VAL A 226 -31.28 -12.61 2.24
CA VAL A 226 -32.63 -12.71 2.81
C VAL A 226 -33.11 -14.16 2.84
N ALA A 227 -32.89 -14.92 1.76
CA ALA A 227 -33.24 -16.34 1.71
C ALA A 227 -32.48 -17.18 2.75
N LYS A 228 -31.17 -16.90 2.95
CA LYS A 228 -30.37 -17.54 3.99
C LYS A 228 -30.91 -17.24 5.39
N ILE A 229 -31.21 -15.97 5.68
CA ILE A 229 -31.77 -15.56 6.97
C ILE A 229 -33.14 -16.22 7.20
N ALA A 230 -34.02 -16.20 6.19
CA ALA A 230 -35.34 -16.82 6.27
C ALA A 230 -35.25 -18.34 6.53
N THR A 231 -34.32 -19.02 5.86
CA THR A 231 -34.05 -20.45 6.09
C THR A 231 -33.61 -20.71 7.53
N LEU A 232 -32.76 -19.85 8.08
CA LEU A 232 -32.32 -19.96 9.48
C LEU A 232 -33.46 -19.71 10.46
N LYS A 233 -34.30 -18.69 10.21
CA LYS A 233 -35.50 -18.42 11.02
C LYS A 233 -36.46 -19.62 11.03
N GLN A 234 -36.68 -20.24 9.87
CA GLN A 234 -37.51 -21.45 9.77
C GLN A 234 -36.94 -22.59 10.60
N LYS A 235 -35.64 -22.91 10.44
CA LYS A 235 -34.98 -23.95 11.24
C LYS A 235 -35.04 -23.67 12.74
N TRP A 236 -34.90 -22.40 13.13
CA TRP A 236 -35.05 -21.98 14.52
C TRP A 236 -36.45 -22.31 15.03
N ASN A 237 -37.50 -21.85 14.34
CA ASN A 237 -38.89 -22.06 14.74
C ASN A 237 -39.28 -23.55 14.80
N GLU A 238 -38.74 -24.38 13.91
CA GLU A 238 -38.97 -25.83 13.92
C GLU A 238 -38.27 -26.53 15.10
N SER A 239 -37.09 -26.05 15.50
CA SER A 239 -36.23 -26.75 16.47
C SER A 239 -36.25 -26.14 17.88
N VAL A 240 -36.87 -24.97 18.08
CA VAL A 240 -36.78 -24.21 19.35
C VAL A 240 -37.24 -25.01 20.55
N GLY A 241 -38.25 -25.87 20.40
CA GLY A 241 -38.74 -26.74 21.47
C GLY A 241 -37.74 -27.82 21.93
N GLU A 242 -36.76 -28.15 21.09
CA GLU A 242 -35.76 -29.18 21.38
C GLU A 242 -34.50 -28.60 22.03
N ILE A 243 -34.24 -27.30 21.85
CA ILE A 243 -33.01 -26.63 22.30
C ILE A 243 -32.79 -26.81 23.81
N ASP A 244 -33.81 -26.58 24.63
CA ASP A 244 -33.67 -26.71 26.09
C ASP A 244 -33.29 -28.13 26.51
N ALA A 245 -33.91 -29.15 25.90
CA ALA A 245 -33.60 -30.54 26.21
C ALA A 245 -32.17 -30.92 25.78
N ILE A 246 -31.73 -30.49 24.60
CA ILE A 246 -30.38 -30.75 24.11
C ILE A 246 -29.33 -30.12 25.04
N ILE A 247 -29.55 -28.87 25.45
CA ILE A 247 -28.60 -28.17 26.32
C ILE A 247 -28.62 -28.74 27.75
N GLU A 248 -29.78 -29.10 28.30
CA GLU A 248 -29.89 -29.74 29.62
C GLU A 248 -29.23 -31.12 29.69
N ASN A 249 -29.30 -31.91 28.61
CA ASN A 249 -28.68 -33.22 28.54
C ASN A 249 -27.20 -33.20 28.11
N SER A 250 -26.62 -32.02 27.95
CA SER A 250 -25.22 -31.83 27.54
C SER A 250 -24.27 -31.57 28.71
N GLY A 251 -22.97 -31.65 28.44
CA GLY A 251 -21.90 -31.31 29.37
C GLY A 251 -21.59 -29.80 29.49
N ILE A 252 -22.50 -28.92 29.08
CA ILE A 252 -22.27 -27.47 29.05
C ILE A 252 -21.96 -26.91 30.45
N ASP A 253 -21.00 -25.99 30.54
CA ASP A 253 -20.66 -25.36 31.82
C ASP A 253 -21.73 -24.33 32.22
N ARG A 254 -22.64 -24.73 33.11
CA ARG A 254 -23.73 -23.89 33.63
C ARG A 254 -23.29 -22.65 34.41
N ARG A 255 -22.02 -22.57 34.83
CA ARG A 255 -21.47 -21.32 35.40
C ARG A 255 -21.24 -20.28 34.31
N LYS A 256 -20.92 -20.71 33.10
CA LYS A 256 -20.64 -19.87 31.92
C LYS A 256 -21.86 -19.68 31.02
N PHE A 257 -22.81 -20.63 31.05
CA PHE A 257 -24.06 -20.63 30.29
C PHE A 257 -25.25 -20.88 31.23
N ASN A 258 -25.70 -19.82 31.90
CA ASN A 258 -26.74 -19.94 32.93
C ASN A 258 -28.16 -20.00 32.33
N ARG A 259 -29.08 -20.64 33.06
CA ARG A 259 -30.48 -20.85 32.62
C ARG A 259 -31.27 -19.55 32.47
N GLY A 260 -31.02 -18.56 33.34
CA GLY A 260 -31.75 -17.29 33.31
C GLY A 260 -31.48 -16.49 32.05
N ASN A 261 -30.24 -16.49 31.56
CA ASN A 261 -29.86 -15.85 30.30
C ASN A 261 -30.26 -16.69 29.08
N GLN A 262 -30.16 -18.03 29.18
CA GLN A 262 -30.62 -18.94 28.13
C GLN A 262 -32.07 -18.64 27.72
N GLY A 263 -33.00 -18.58 28.68
CA GLY A 263 -34.40 -18.27 28.39
C GLY A 263 -34.58 -16.92 27.69
N LYS A 264 -33.89 -15.88 28.17
CA LYS A 264 -33.93 -14.53 27.55
C LYS A 264 -33.37 -14.53 26.13
N TRP A 265 -32.31 -15.30 25.87
CA TRP A 265 -31.73 -15.41 24.54
C TRP A 265 -32.66 -16.17 23.60
N ILE A 266 -33.24 -17.30 24.04
CA ILE A 266 -34.21 -18.06 23.26
C ILE A 266 -35.43 -17.20 22.92
N GLU A 267 -35.97 -16.46 23.89
CA GLU A 267 -37.09 -15.56 23.67
C GLU A 267 -36.73 -14.47 22.65
N LYS A 268 -35.58 -13.80 22.81
CA LYS A 268 -35.12 -12.75 21.90
C LYS A 268 -34.97 -13.26 20.46
N ILE A 269 -34.39 -14.45 20.27
CA ILE A 269 -34.21 -15.03 18.93
C ILE A 269 -35.55 -15.51 18.37
N SER A 270 -36.43 -16.07 19.19
CA SER A 270 -37.75 -16.53 18.77
C SER A 270 -38.64 -15.39 18.29
N VAL A 271 -38.62 -14.24 18.98
CA VAL A 271 -39.31 -13.02 18.51
C VAL A 271 -38.76 -12.59 17.15
N TRP A 272 -37.43 -12.48 17.03
CA TRP A 272 -36.78 -12.15 15.76
C TRP A 272 -37.08 -13.17 14.64
N ALA A 273 -37.17 -14.45 14.96
CA ALA A 273 -37.46 -15.52 14.00
C ALA A 273 -38.91 -15.48 13.47
N GLN A 274 -39.82 -14.82 14.18
CA GLN A 274 -41.20 -14.57 13.73
C GLN A 274 -41.36 -13.25 12.97
N GLU A 275 -40.43 -12.30 13.12
CA GLU A 275 -40.44 -11.04 12.39
C GLU A 275 -40.09 -11.23 10.91
N GLU A 276 -40.65 -10.36 10.06
CA GLU A 276 -40.30 -10.30 8.64
C GLU A 276 -38.83 -9.93 8.44
N THR A 277 -38.11 -10.64 7.57
CA THR A 277 -36.71 -10.36 7.26
C THR A 277 -36.62 -9.13 6.34
N ARG A 278 -36.35 -7.96 6.92
CA ARG A 278 -36.22 -6.69 6.17
C ARG A 278 -34.79 -6.18 6.03
N GLY A 279 -33.82 -6.84 6.65
CA GLY A 279 -32.42 -6.41 6.65
C GLY A 279 -31.46 -7.52 7.06
N TYR A 280 -30.20 -7.15 7.25
CA TYR A 280 -29.11 -8.10 7.51
C TYR A 280 -28.73 -8.22 8.99
N GLN A 281 -29.47 -7.55 9.89
CA GLN A 281 -29.18 -7.57 11.31
C GLN A 281 -29.62 -8.89 11.95
N LEU A 282 -28.66 -9.57 12.58
CA LEU A 282 -28.88 -10.77 13.37
C LEU A 282 -28.82 -10.41 14.86
N PRO A 283 -29.65 -11.01 15.72
CA PRO A 283 -29.55 -10.80 17.16
C PRO A 283 -28.22 -11.31 17.70
N ASP A 284 -27.49 -10.54 18.51
CA ASP A 284 -26.25 -11.00 19.17
C ASP A 284 -26.43 -12.28 20.00
N ALA A 285 -27.67 -12.55 20.43
CA ALA A 285 -28.03 -13.76 21.15
C ALA A 285 -27.86 -15.03 20.30
N LEU A 286 -27.99 -14.93 18.97
CA LEU A 286 -27.90 -16.04 18.03
C LEU A 286 -26.52 -16.73 18.10
N GLU A 287 -25.45 -15.93 18.24
CA GLU A 287 -24.08 -16.43 18.38
C GLU A 287 -23.93 -17.41 19.57
N LYS A 288 -24.73 -17.23 20.63
CA LYS A 288 -24.67 -18.08 21.83
C LYS A 288 -25.16 -19.51 21.60
N PHE A 289 -25.80 -19.76 20.46
CA PHE A 289 -26.26 -21.08 20.03
C PHE A 289 -25.50 -21.59 18.80
N SER A 290 -24.40 -20.94 18.39
CA SER A 290 -23.50 -21.49 17.38
C SER A 290 -22.80 -22.75 17.89
N GLN A 291 -22.52 -23.71 16.99
CA GLN A 291 -21.81 -24.94 17.35
C GLN A 291 -20.43 -24.62 17.92
N ARG A 292 -19.73 -23.63 17.34
CA ARG A 292 -18.44 -23.16 17.84
C ARG A 292 -18.53 -22.64 19.27
N PHE A 293 -19.47 -21.74 19.56
CA PHE A 293 -19.60 -21.17 20.91
C PHE A 293 -19.97 -22.23 21.95
N LEU A 294 -20.89 -23.14 21.60
CA LEU A 294 -21.29 -24.23 22.50
C LEU A 294 -20.14 -25.19 22.80
N THR A 295 -19.30 -25.49 21.81
CA THR A 295 -18.08 -26.30 21.99
C THR A 295 -17.12 -25.64 22.99
N GLU A 296 -16.85 -24.34 22.83
CA GLU A 296 -15.97 -23.59 23.75
C GLU A 296 -16.51 -23.48 25.19
N ARG A 297 -17.83 -23.62 25.36
CA ARG A 297 -18.52 -23.51 26.66
C ARG A 297 -18.84 -24.86 27.31
N THR A 298 -18.51 -25.97 26.65
CA THR A 298 -18.64 -27.31 27.20
C THR A 298 -17.42 -27.66 28.06
N LYS A 299 -17.61 -28.44 29.14
CA LYS A 299 -16.51 -28.92 29.97
C LYS A 299 -15.61 -29.87 29.17
N ALA A 300 -14.34 -29.99 29.55
CA ALA A 300 -13.35 -30.81 28.82
C ALA A 300 -13.73 -32.31 28.75
N ASP A 301 -14.50 -32.79 29.72
CA ASP A 301 -15.03 -34.15 29.84
C ASP A 301 -16.53 -34.27 29.51
N GLY A 302 -17.15 -33.17 29.07
CA GLY A 302 -18.57 -33.09 28.78
C GLY A 302 -18.93 -33.39 27.33
N ILE A 303 -20.11 -33.97 27.11
CA ILE A 303 -20.67 -34.15 25.76
C ILE A 303 -21.10 -32.77 25.24
N VAL A 304 -20.60 -32.37 24.08
CA VAL A 304 -20.96 -31.10 23.43
C VAL A 304 -22.40 -31.19 22.93
N PRO A 305 -23.25 -30.17 23.17
CA PRO A 305 -24.57 -30.13 22.55
C PRO A 305 -24.43 -29.95 21.04
N GLU A 306 -24.99 -30.89 20.28
CA GLU A 306 -24.95 -30.90 18.83
C GLU A 306 -26.37 -30.89 18.28
N HIS A 307 -26.61 -30.02 17.30
CA HIS A 307 -27.88 -29.95 16.58
C HIS A 307 -27.66 -29.34 15.19
N SER A 308 -28.47 -29.75 14.21
CA SER A 308 -28.39 -29.22 12.85
C SER A 308 -28.57 -27.69 12.79
N LEU A 309 -29.34 -27.13 13.73
CA LEU A 309 -29.51 -25.69 13.92
C LEU A 309 -28.21 -25.00 14.35
N PHE A 310 -27.47 -25.56 15.31
CA PHE A 310 -26.26 -24.94 15.83
C PHE A 310 -25.17 -24.84 14.77
N VAL A 311 -25.06 -25.87 13.93
CA VAL A 311 -24.17 -25.87 12.75
C VAL A 311 -24.64 -24.87 11.70
N ALA A 312 -25.96 -24.74 11.48
CA ALA A 312 -26.51 -23.79 10.52
C ALA A 312 -26.33 -22.32 10.94
N ILE A 313 -26.13 -22.04 12.23
CA ILE A 313 -25.81 -20.69 12.73
C ILE A 313 -24.37 -20.28 12.37
N ASP A 314 -23.44 -21.24 12.25
CA ASP A 314 -22.03 -21.00 11.91
C ASP A 314 -21.79 -20.81 10.39
N ALA A 315 -22.77 -21.13 9.53
CA ALA A 315 -22.65 -21.19 8.07
C ALA A 315 -23.12 -19.91 7.36
#